data_AF-A0AAV0H4D5-F1
#
_entry.id   AF-A0AAV0H4D5-F1
#
_cell.length_a   1.000
_cell.length_b   1.000
_cell.length_c   1.000
_cell.angle_alpha   90.00
_cell.angle_beta   90.00
_cell.angle_gamma   90.00
#
_symmetry.space_group_name_H-M   'P 1'
#
loop_
_entity.id
_entity.type
_entity.pdbx_description
1 polymer ?
#
loop_
_entity_poly.entity_id
_entity_poly.type
_entity_poly.pdbx_seq_one_letter_code
_entity_poly.pdbx_strand_id
1 'polypeptide(L)'
;MGWNSFLESVCGGVPVVCWPFFAEQQINTWFACEKWGVGREIGNDVRREQVEAMVRELMVGEEGEGMRTKAAEWRRKAEEAVAPGSGLSYVNFERLVEELI
;
A
#
# COMPACT_ATOMS: atom_id res chain seq x y z
N MET A 1 -5.40 -5.71 6.77
CA MET A 1 -4.17 -5.80 5.95
C MET A 1 -2.94 -5.70 6.84
N GLY A 2 -2.10 -6.74 6.89
CA GLY A 2 -0.84 -6.71 7.63
C GLY A 2 0.22 -5.86 6.92
N TRP A 3 1.25 -5.43 7.67
CA TRP A 3 2.27 -4.51 7.16
C TRP A 3 3.07 -5.06 5.97
N ASN A 4 3.46 -6.34 6.00
CA ASN A 4 4.23 -6.95 4.91
C ASN A 4 3.46 -6.95 3.59
N SER A 5 2.22 -7.41 3.58
CA SER A 5 1.39 -7.43 2.36
C SER A 5 1.10 -6.02 1.84
N PHE A 6 1.02 -5.03 2.75
CA PHE A 6 0.90 -3.64 2.32
C PHE A 6 2.15 -3.16 1.61
N LEU A 7 3.35 -3.45 2.16
CA LEU A 7 4.61 -3.12 1.50
C LEU A 7 4.79 -3.84 0.16
N GLU A 8 4.40 -5.11 0.06
CA GLU A 8 4.40 -5.85 -1.21
C GLU A 8 3.53 -5.14 -2.26
N SER A 9 2.35 -4.66 -1.87
CA SER A 9 1.46 -3.93 -2.76
C SER A 9 2.03 -2.57 -3.18
N VAL A 10 2.63 -1.84 -2.24
CA VAL A 10 3.27 -0.54 -2.48
C VAL A 10 4.45 -0.70 -3.44
N CYS A 11 5.34 -1.66 -3.20
CA CYS A 11 6.45 -1.97 -4.07
C CYS A 11 5.99 -2.51 -5.44
N GLY A 12 4.85 -3.22 -5.48
CA GLY A 12 4.23 -3.67 -6.73
C GLY A 12 3.51 -2.56 -7.51
N GLY A 13 3.23 -1.42 -6.88
CA GLY A 13 2.39 -0.38 -7.47
C GLY A 13 0.94 -0.82 -7.68
N VAL A 14 0.42 -1.66 -6.77
CA VAL A 14 -0.92 -2.24 -6.85
C VAL A 14 -1.80 -1.61 -5.77
N PRO A 15 -3.00 -1.11 -6.09
CA PRO A 15 -3.94 -0.64 -5.09
C PRO A 15 -4.64 -1.81 -4.39
N VAL A 16 -5.11 -1.59 -3.16
CA VAL A 16 -5.60 -2.65 -2.26
C VAL A 16 -7.05 -2.48 -1.86
N VAL A 17 -7.81 -3.58 -1.90
CA VAL A 17 -9.07 -3.68 -1.18
C VAL A 17 -8.75 -4.12 0.26
N CYS A 18 -9.08 -3.29 1.23
CA CYS A 18 -8.75 -3.50 2.63
C CYS A 18 -9.90 -4.20 3.38
N TRP A 19 -9.55 -5.27 4.08
CA TRP A 19 -10.42 -5.92 5.06
C TRP A 19 -9.61 -6.20 6.35
N PRO A 20 -9.65 -5.30 7.35
CA PRO A 20 -8.88 -5.47 8.58
C PRO A 20 -9.58 -6.41 9.58
N PHE A 21 -8.78 -7.19 10.33
CA PHE A 21 -9.30 -8.11 11.35
C PHE A 21 -8.73 -7.87 12.76
N PHE A 22 -7.41 -7.82 12.91
CA PHE A 22 -6.76 -7.74 14.23
C PHE A 22 -5.43 -6.99 14.19
N ALA A 23 -4.82 -6.76 15.36
CA ALA A 23 -3.56 -6.03 15.55
C ALA A 23 -3.60 -4.61 14.97
N GLU A 24 -2.60 -4.21 14.17
CA GLU A 24 -2.47 -2.89 13.59
C GLU A 24 -3.18 -2.74 12.24
N GLN A 25 -3.91 -3.77 11.80
CA GLN A 25 -4.50 -3.81 10.46
C GLN A 25 -5.51 -2.69 10.20
N GLN A 26 -6.24 -2.25 11.21
CA GLN A 26 -7.14 -1.10 11.13
C GLN A 26 -6.37 0.18 10.83
N ILE A 27 -5.20 0.37 11.46
CA ILE A 27 -4.34 1.53 11.25
C ILE A 27 -3.76 1.49 9.83
N ASN A 28 -3.24 0.33 9.39
CA ASN A 28 -2.73 0.16 8.02
C ASN A 28 -3.82 0.46 6.98
N THR A 29 -5.05 0.00 7.23
CA THR A 29 -6.20 0.25 6.34
C THR A 29 -6.51 1.74 6.26
N TRP A 30 -6.57 2.43 7.39
CA TRP A 30 -6.77 3.87 7.42
C TRP A 30 -5.67 4.63 6.68
N PHE A 31 -4.40 4.25 6.82
CA PHE A 31 -3.31 4.85 6.05
C PHE A 31 -3.48 4.63 4.54
N ALA A 32 -3.78 3.38 4.13
CA ALA A 32 -3.97 3.04 2.72
C ALA A 32 -5.11 3.86 2.08
N CYS A 33 -6.24 4.00 2.78
CA CYS A 33 -7.42 4.71 2.31
C CYS A 33 -7.27 6.24 2.39
N GLU A 34 -6.99 6.77 3.58
CA GLU A 34 -7.12 8.21 3.86
C GLU A 34 -5.84 9.01 3.62
N LYS A 35 -4.67 8.36 3.72
CA LYS A 35 -3.38 9.07 3.60
C LYS A 35 -2.70 8.82 2.28
N TRP A 36 -2.65 7.57 1.85
CA TRP A 36 -1.87 7.18 0.67
C TRP A 36 -2.76 7.12 -0.57
N GLY A 37 -4.08 6.95 -0.38
CA GLY A 37 -5.07 6.90 -1.45
C GLY A 37 -4.85 5.74 -2.41
N VAL A 38 -4.29 4.64 -1.90
CA VAL A 38 -3.98 3.42 -2.65
C VAL A 38 -4.90 2.28 -2.26
N GLY A 39 -5.92 2.52 -1.44
CA GLY A 39 -6.83 1.46 -1.04
C GLY A 39 -8.22 1.91 -0.67
N ARG A 40 -9.11 0.92 -0.58
CA ARG A 40 -10.53 1.09 -0.26
C ARG A 40 -10.97 0.02 0.72
N GLU A 41 -11.62 0.41 1.80
CA GLU A 41 -12.12 -0.53 2.81
C GLU A 41 -13.45 -1.17 2.38
N ILE A 42 -13.59 -2.48 2.61
CA ILE A 42 -14.84 -3.23 2.35
C ILE A 42 -15.96 -2.85 3.33
N GLY A 43 -15.61 -2.48 4.56
CA GLY A 43 -16.55 -2.25 5.66
C GLY A 43 -17.01 -3.54 6.34
N ASN A 44 -18.04 -3.42 7.18
CA ASN A 44 -18.51 -4.50 8.07
C ASN A 44 -19.56 -5.43 7.44
N ASP A 45 -20.28 -4.98 6.41
CA ASP A 45 -21.31 -5.75 5.72
C ASP A 45 -20.72 -6.30 4.41
N VAL A 46 -20.14 -7.50 4.49
CA VAL A 46 -19.42 -8.11 3.35
C VAL A 46 -20.37 -9.02 2.56
N ARG A 47 -21.10 -8.44 1.61
CA ARG A 47 -21.91 -9.20 0.65
C ARG A 47 -21.21 -9.32 -0.70
N ARG A 48 -21.53 -10.41 -1.40
CA ARG A 48 -20.95 -10.73 -2.72
C ARG A 48 -21.05 -9.56 -3.69
N GLU A 49 -22.21 -8.92 -3.76
CA GLU A 49 -22.51 -7.86 -4.71
C GLU A 49 -21.68 -6.61 -4.43
N GLN A 50 -21.48 -6.29 -3.15
CA GLN A 50 -20.62 -5.16 -2.72
C GLN A 50 -19.16 -5.43 -3.06
N VAL A 51 -18.67 -6.65 -2.79
CA VAL A 51 -17.30 -7.05 -3.14
C VAL A 51 -17.08 -7.04 -4.65
N GLU A 52 -18.02 -7.57 -5.43
CA GLU A 52 -17.94 -7.53 -6.90
C GLU A 52 -17.87 -6.08 -7.41
N ALA A 53 -18.76 -5.20 -6.93
CA ALA A 53 -18.77 -3.80 -7.34
C ALA A 53 -17.45 -3.10 -7.00
N MET A 54 -16.89 -3.33 -5.82
CA MET A 54 -15.60 -2.76 -5.42
C MET A 54 -14.44 -3.28 -6.26
N VAL A 55 -14.39 -4.58 -6.53
CA VAL A 55 -13.35 -5.16 -7.41
C VAL A 55 -13.46 -4.60 -8.82
N ARG A 56 -14.68 -4.49 -9.35
CA ARG A 56 -14.92 -3.92 -10.68
C ARG A 56 -14.48 -2.46 -10.75
N GLU A 57 -14.85 -1.65 -9.75
CA GLU A 57 -14.43 -0.25 -9.64
C GLU A 57 -12.91 -0.13 -9.57
N LEU A 58 -12.26 -0.95 -8.72
CA LEU A 58 -10.81 -0.93 -8.57
C LEU A 58 -10.06 -1.35 -9.85
N MET A 59 -10.65 -2.20 -10.69
CA MET A 59 -10.01 -2.75 -11.89
C MET A 59 -10.24 -1.87 -13.14
N VAL A 60 -11.44 -1.34 -13.34
CA VAL A 60 -11.83 -0.64 -14.59
C VAL A 60 -12.54 0.69 -14.36
N GLY A 61 -12.85 1.05 -13.12
CA GLY A 61 -13.51 2.30 -12.77
C GLY A 61 -12.54 3.47 -12.63
N GLU A 62 -13.11 4.68 -12.59
CA GLU A 62 -12.39 5.96 -12.48
C GLU A 62 -11.76 6.14 -11.10
N GLU A 63 -12.44 5.72 -10.03
CA GLU A 63 -11.88 5.72 -8.66
C GLU A 63 -10.66 4.79 -8.62
N GLY A 64 -10.78 3.62 -9.26
CA GLY A 64 -9.70 2.66 -9.42
C GLY A 64 -8.52 3.20 -10.22
N GLU A 65 -8.76 3.98 -11.27
CA GLU A 65 -7.70 4.62 -12.06
C GLU A 65 -6.89 5.62 -11.23
N GLY A 66 -7.57 6.44 -10.42
CA GLY A 66 -6.91 7.34 -9.47
C GLY A 66 -6.04 6.57 -8.46
N MET A 67 -6.55 5.45 -7.92
CA MET A 67 -5.79 4.61 -7.00
C MET A 67 -4.58 3.94 -7.66
N ARG A 68 -4.71 3.41 -8.89
CA ARG A 68 -3.59 2.82 -9.65
C ARG A 68 -2.50 3.85 -9.96
N THR A 69 -2.89 5.08 -10.28
CA THR A 69 -1.96 6.19 -10.49
C THR A 69 -1.17 6.50 -9.22
N LYS A 70 -1.85 6.65 -8.08
CA LYS A 70 -1.20 6.83 -6.78
C LYS A 70 -0.31 5.65 -6.40
N ALA A 71 -0.74 4.42 -6.67
CA ALA A 71 0.04 3.23 -6.38
C ALA A 71 1.35 3.22 -7.19
N ALA A 72 1.32 3.62 -8.48
CA ALA A 72 2.53 3.79 -9.28
C ALA A 72 3.46 4.87 -8.73
N GLU A 73 2.93 6.00 -8.24
CA GLU A 73 3.73 7.03 -7.57
C GLU A 73 4.42 6.52 -6.30
N TRP A 74 3.69 5.76 -5.48
CA TRP A 74 4.24 5.17 -4.25
C TRP A 74 5.29 4.11 -4.55
N ARG A 75 5.10 3.30 -5.59
CA ARG A 75 6.12 2.37 -6.08
C ARG A 75 7.40 3.10 -6.45
N ARG A 76 7.31 4.19 -7.23
CA ARG A 76 8.48 5.00 -7.59
C ARG A 76 9.21 5.53 -6.35
N LYS A 77 8.48 6.05 -5.36
CA LYS A 77 9.07 6.51 -4.09
C LYS A 77 9.76 5.38 -3.32
N ALA A 78 9.18 4.18 -3.33
CA ALA A 78 9.79 3.01 -2.70
C ALA A 78 11.09 2.61 -3.40
N GLU A 79 11.10 2.57 -4.74
CA GLU A 79 12.31 2.33 -5.55
C GLU A 79 13.39 3.39 -5.31
N GLU A 80 13.02 4.68 -5.23
CA GLU A 80 13.94 5.78 -4.90
C GLU A 80 14.51 5.65 -3.48
N ALA A 81 13.70 5.25 -2.50
CA ALA A 81 14.14 5.13 -1.11
C ALA A 81 15.21 4.03 -0.92
N VAL A 82 15.18 2.98 -1.73
CA VAL A 82 16.12 1.85 -1.66
C VAL A 82 17.22 1.91 -2.73
N ALA A 83 17.27 2.98 -3.52
CA ALA A 83 18.25 3.15 -4.59
C ALA A 83 19.69 3.12 -4.02
N PRO A 84 20.62 2.31 -4.59
CA PRO A 84 21.98 2.22 -4.10
C PRO A 84 22.71 3.57 -4.10
N GLY A 85 23.41 3.85 -3.00
CA GLY A 85 24.29 5.03 -2.84
C GLY A 85 23.60 6.37 -2.60
N SER A 86 22.29 6.50 -2.82
CA SER A 86 21.56 7.77 -2.63
C SER A 86 20.19 7.63 -1.97
N GLY A 87 19.60 6.44 -1.96
CA GLY A 87 18.31 6.18 -1.32
C GLY A 87 18.41 6.29 0.20
N LEU A 88 17.46 7.00 0.82
CA LEU A 88 17.49 7.24 2.26
C LEU A 88 17.44 5.95 3.10
N SER A 89 16.65 4.96 2.69
CA SER A 89 16.60 3.66 3.37
C SER A 89 17.88 2.86 3.15
N TYR A 90 18.50 2.97 1.97
CA TYR A 90 19.81 2.34 1.70
C TYR A 90 20.91 2.94 2.59
N VAL A 91 21.03 4.26 2.64
CA VAL A 91 22.00 4.97 3.49
C VAL A 91 21.77 4.68 4.97
N ASN A 92 20.52 4.67 5.42
CA ASN A 92 20.20 4.32 6.82
C ASN A 92 20.58 2.87 7.15
N PHE A 93 20.44 1.95 6.20
CA PHE A 93 20.85 0.57 6.38
C PHE A 93 22.38 0.43 6.46
N GLU A 94 23.14 1.13 5.59
CA GLU A 94 24.60 1.14 5.67
C GLU A 94 25.09 1.68 7.03
N ARG A 95 24.51 2.80 7.50
CA ARG A 95 24.83 3.35 8.83
C ARG A 95 24.53 2.37 9.96
N LEU A 96 23.40 1.66 9.88
CA LEU A 96 23.05 0.63 10.87
C LEU A 96 24.08 -0.51 10.87
N VAL A 97 24.54 -0.94 9.69
CA VAL A 97 25.57 -1.98 9.58
C VAL A 97 26.88 -1.51 10.19
N GLU A 98 27.30 -0.27 9.92
CA GLU A 98 28.50 0.34 10.52
C GLU A 98 28.43 0.46 12.05
N GLU A 99 27.25 0.67 12.64
CA GLU A 99 27.07 0.73 14.10
C GLU A 99 27.13 -0.66 14.78
N LEU A 100 26.85 -1.73 14.02
CA LEU A 100 26.76 -3.10 14.55
C LEU A 100 28.04 -3.93 14.37
N ILE A 101 28.98 -3.48 13.51
CA ILE A 101 30.27 -4.14 13.26
C ILE A 101 31.41 -3.41 13.95
#